data_AF-A0A944E2V5-F1
#
_entry.id   AF-A0A944E2V5-F1
#
_cell.length_a   1.000
_cell.length_b   1.000
_cell.length_c   1.000
_cell.angle_alpha   90.00
_cell.angle_beta   90.00
_cell.angle_gamma   90.00
#
_symmetry.space_group_name_H-M   'P 1'
#
loop_
_entity.id
_entity.type
_entity.pdbx_description
1 polymer ?
#
loop_
_entity_poly.entity_id
_entity_poly.type
_entity_poly.pdbx_seq_one_letter_code
_entity_poly.pdbx_strand_id
1 'polypeptide(L)' 'MAQSAAPARPAIPAVAPISLKAIAPWALFVGVLMLVLLYFVGAEQGATSLIAGEDVHEWLHDGRHLLGFPCH' A
#
# COMPACT_ATOMS: atom_id res chain seq x y z
N MET A 1 51.31 -9.66 -41.58
CA MET A 1 49.84 -9.73 -41.46
C MET A 1 49.44 -9.08 -40.15
N ALA A 2 48.93 -7.85 -40.16
CA ALA A 2 48.42 -7.19 -38.96
C ALA A 2 46.90 -7.36 -38.92
N GLN A 3 46.37 -8.08 -37.93
CA GLN A 3 44.93 -8.16 -37.69
C GLN A 3 44.50 -6.99 -36.81
N SER A 4 43.62 -6.15 -37.34
CA SER A 4 42.95 -5.11 -36.57
C SER A 4 41.87 -5.74 -35.71
N ALA A 5 42.01 -5.68 -34.39
CA ALA A 5 40.96 -6.05 -33.45
C ALA A 5 39.93 -4.92 -33.38
N ALA A 6 38.66 -5.22 -33.68
CA ALA A 6 37.57 -4.28 -33.48
C ALA A 6 37.23 -4.19 -31.97
N PRO A 7 36.91 -3.01 -31.43
CA PRO A 7 36.53 -2.86 -30.03
C PRO A 7 35.24 -3.63 -29.75
N ALA A 8 35.23 -4.41 -28.67
CA ALA A 8 34.04 -5.14 -28.23
C ALA A 8 32.94 -4.14 -27.84
N ARG A 9 31.75 -4.32 -28.40
CA ARG A 9 30.59 -3.48 -28.09
C ARG A 9 30.09 -3.84 -26.68
N PRO A 10 29.85 -2.85 -25.79
CA PRO A 10 29.30 -3.14 -24.47
C PRO A 10 27.92 -3.81 -24.61
N ALA A 11 27.75 -4.94 -23.94
CA ALA A 11 26.48 -5.65 -23.89
C ALA A 11 25.50 -4.85 -23.01
N ILE A 12 24.27 -4.66 -23.50
CA ILE A 12 23.19 -4.08 -22.71
C ILE A 12 22.68 -5.19 -21.78
N PRO A 13 22.65 -4.98 -20.44
CA PRO A 13 22.12 -5.98 -19.53
C PRO A 13 20.64 -6.23 -19.82
N ALA A 14 20.26 -7.50 -19.92
CA ALA A 14 18.87 -7.90 -20.08
C ALA A 14 18.08 -7.60 -18.79
N VAL A 15 16.95 -6.91 -18.92
CA VAL A 15 16.04 -6.68 -17.79
C VAL A 15 15.31 -7.99 -17.50
N ALA A 16 15.57 -8.57 -16.33
CA ALA A 16 14.88 -9.77 -15.89
C ALA A 16 13.49 -9.41 -15.33
N PRO A 17 12.44 -10.18 -15.67
CA PRO A 17 11.12 -9.98 -15.09
C PRO A 17 11.11 -10.33 -13.60
N ILE A 18 10.42 -9.53 -12.79
CA ILE A 18 10.25 -9.79 -11.36
C ILE A 18 9.29 -10.97 -11.18
N SER A 19 9.69 -11.95 -10.37
CA SER A 19 8.85 -13.10 -10.07
C SER A 19 7.60 -12.69 -9.28
N LEU A 20 6.43 -13.20 -9.66
CA LEU A 20 5.19 -13.00 -8.90
C LEU A 20 5.31 -13.49 -7.45
N LYS A 21 6.12 -14.53 -7.20
CA LYS A 21 6.37 -15.03 -5.84
C LYS A 21 7.07 -14.00 -4.96
N ALA A 22 7.89 -13.13 -5.54
CA ALA A 22 8.57 -12.05 -4.82
C ALA A 22 7.60 -10.92 -4.44
N ILE A 23 6.55 -10.70 -5.24
CA ILE A 23 5.56 -9.63 -5.04
C ILE A 23 4.38 -10.09 -4.18
N ALA A 24 4.02 -11.38 -4.28
CA ALA A 24 2.86 -11.97 -3.60
C ALA A 24 2.70 -11.61 -2.11
N PRO A 25 3.72 -11.72 -1.23
CA PRO A 25 3.53 -11.38 0.18
C PRO A 25 3.24 -9.89 0.40
N TRP A 26 3.85 -9.01 -0.39
CA TRP A 26 3.63 -7.57 -0.31
C TRP A 26 2.26 -7.18 -0.85
N ALA A 27 1.85 -7.77 -1.97
CA ALA A 27 0.53 -7.56 -2.54
C ALA A 27 -0.57 -8.03 -1.58
N LEU A 28 -0.38 -9.18 -0.92
CA LEU A 28 -1.29 -9.67 0.10
C LEU A 28 -1.34 -8.71 1.29
N PHE A 29 -0.18 -8.31 1.82
CA PHE A 29 -0.09 -7.39 2.95
C PHE A 29 -0.82 -6.06 2.66
N VAL A 30 -0.50 -5.41 1.54
CA VAL A 30 -1.15 -4.16 1.13
C VAL A 30 -2.63 -4.38 0.83
N GLY A 31 -3.00 -5.50 0.23
CA GLY A 31 -4.39 -5.86 -0.04
C GLY A 31 -5.22 -5.96 1.24
N VAL A 32 -4.69 -6.65 2.27
CA VAL A 32 -5.35 -6.73 3.58
C VAL A 32 -5.44 -5.35 4.23
N LEU A 33 -4.35 -4.58 4.21
CA LEU A 33 -4.33 -3.22 4.79
C LEU A 33 -5.35 -2.30 4.12
N MET A 34 -5.49 -2.41 2.79
CA MET A 34 -6.49 -1.68 2.01
C MET A 34 -7.91 -2.06 2.42
N LEU A 35 -8.21 -3.36 2.58
CA LEU A 35 -9.52 -3.81 3.05
C LEU A 35 -9.85 -3.32 4.46
N VAL A 36 -8.87 -3.31 5.36
CA VAL A 36 -9.02 -2.75 6.71
C VAL A 36 -9.35 -1.26 6.64
N LEU A 37 -8.61 -0.49 5.83
CA LEU A 37 -8.88 0.94 5.65
C LEU A 37 -10.26 1.19 5.05
N LEU A 38 -10.66 0.43 4.02
CA LEU A 38 -12.00 0.53 3.45
C LEU A 38 -13.09 0.20 4.47
N TYR A 39 -12.86 -0.77 5.36
CA TYR A 39 -13.79 -1.07 6.44
C TYR A 39 -13.92 0.10 7.41
N PHE A 40 -12.81 0.67 7.89
CA PHE A 40 -12.88 1.82 8.80
C PHE A 40 -13.52 3.04 8.13
N VAL A 41 -13.10 3.38 6.90
CA VAL A 41 -13.69 4.50 6.15
C VAL A 41 -15.18 4.27 5.83
N GLY A 42 -15.56 3.03 5.48
CA GLY A 42 -16.94 2.67 5.12
C GLY A 42 -17.87 2.50 6.32
N ALA A 43 -17.36 2.01 7.46
CA ALA A 43 -18.11 1.87 8.70
C ALA A 43 -18.51 3.24 9.28
N GLU A 44 -17.62 4.23 9.17
CA GLU A 44 -17.88 5.63 9.56
C GLU A 44 -18.96 6.32 8.72
N GLN A 45 -19.35 5.74 7.57
CA GLN A 45 -20.44 6.22 6.72
C GLN A 45 -21.64 5.25 6.68
N GLY A 46 -21.63 4.21 7.53
CA GLY A 46 -22.70 3.21 7.62
C GLY A 46 -22.87 2.28 6.40
N ALA A 47 -22.03 2.40 5.36
CA ALA A 47 -22.23 1.72 4.08
C ALA A 47 -21.96 0.20 4.12
N THR A 48 -21.10 -0.25 5.04
CA THR A 48 -20.70 -1.67 5.18
C THR A 48 -20.63 -2.13 6.64
N SER A 49 -21.30 -1.42 7.54
CA SER A 49 -21.22 -1.64 8.99
C SER A 49 -21.85 -2.98 9.39
N LEU A 50 -21.02 -3.99 9.69
CA LEU A 50 -21.45 -5.25 10.34
C LEU A 50 -21.48 -5.14 11.87
N ILE A 51 -20.80 -4.14 12.43
CA ILE A 51 -20.72 -3.78 13.86
C ILE A 51 -20.93 -2.28 13.90
N ALA A 52 -21.83 -1.77 14.74
CA ALA A 52 -22.10 -0.34 14.85
C ALA A 52 -20.79 0.42 15.05
N GLY A 53 -20.49 1.37 14.15
CA GLY A 53 -19.26 2.17 14.18
C GLY A 53 -19.24 3.25 15.27
N GLU A 54 -20.26 3.35 16.12
CA GLU A 54 -20.38 4.40 17.13
C GLU A 54 -19.20 4.40 18.11
N ASP A 55 -18.76 3.23 18.59
CA ASP A 55 -17.65 3.13 19.55
C ASP A 55 -16.33 3.64 18.96
N VAL A 56 -16.05 3.32 17.68
CA VAL A 56 -14.84 3.76 16.99
C VAL A 56 -14.93 5.24 16.64
N HIS A 57 -16.11 5.70 16.21
CA HIS A 57 -16.40 7.08 15.90
C HIS A 57 -16.18 7.97 17.13
N GLU A 58 -16.74 7.59 18.28
CA GLU A 58 -16.58 8.31 19.55
C GLU A 58 -15.13 8.26 20.04
N TRP A 59 -14.45 7.12 19.95
CA TRP A 59 -13.03 7.02 20.32
C TRP A 59 -12.13 7.95 19.48
N LEU A 60 -12.33 7.99 18.16
CA LEU A 60 -11.59 8.93 17.29
C LEU A 60 -11.99 10.39 17.57
N HIS A 61 -13.28 10.63 17.80
CA HIS A 61 -13.81 11.95 18.10
C HIS A 61 -13.18 12.54 19.37
N ASP A 62 -13.12 11.74 20.44
CA ASP A 62 -12.50 12.07 21.71
C ASP A 62 -10.98 12.21 21.60
N GLY A 63 -10.33 11.35 20.81
CA GLY A 63 -8.90 11.45 20.54
C GLY A 63 -8.52 12.80 19.90
N ARG A 64 -9.33 13.29 18.95
CA ARG A 64 -9.12 14.63 18.36
C ARG A 64 -9.26 15.74 19.40
N HIS A 65 -10.27 15.66 20.26
CA HIS A 65 -10.47 16.64 21.32
C HIS A 65 -9.32 16.64 22.32
N LEU A 66 -8.80 15.46 22.67
CA LEU A 66 -7.64 15.31 23.55
C LEU A 66 -6.38 15.94 22.94
N LEU A 67 -6.24 15.90 21.61
CA LEU A 67 -5.15 16.55 20.88
C LEU A 67 -5.41 18.03 20.57
N GLY A 68 -6.54 18.60 21.03
CA GLY A 68 -6.89 20.01 20.87
C GLY A 68 -7.33 20.40 19.45
N PHE A 69 -7.60 19.43 18.57
CA PHE A 69 -8.13 19.73 17.24
C PHE A 69 -9.61 20.14 17.36
N PRO A 70 -10.04 21.22 16.68
CA PRO A 70 -11.43 21.65 16.72
C PRO A 70 -12.36 20.65 16.03
N CYS A 71 -13.54 20.44 16.61
CA CYS A 71 -14.69 19.81 15.96
C CYS A 71 -15.61 20.92 15.40
N HIS A 72 -16.39 20.62 14.35
CA HIS A 72 -17.35 21.55 13.76
C HIS A 72 -18.67 21.51 14.52
#